data_AF-A0A7Y2HLR4-F1
#
_entry.id   AF-A0A7Y2HLR4-F1
#
_cell.length_a   1.000
_cell.length_b   1.000
_cell.length_c   1.000
_cell.angle_alpha   90.00
_cell.angle_beta   90.00
_cell.angle_gamma   90.00
#
_symmetry.space_group_name_H-M   'P 1'
#
loop_
_entity.id
_entity.type
_entity.pdbx_description
1 polymer ?
#
loop_
_entity_poly.entity_id
_entity_poly.type
_entity_poly.pdbx_seq_one_letter_code
_entity_poly.pdbx_strand_id
1 'polypeptide(L)'
;MHLGAFSVSLTVKDLQASREFYRKLGFSDMGGNPEHGYLIMKSGDTLIGLFQGMFEKNILTFNPGWNADAQELDEFMDVRDIQARLEEAGLELTEAADPDSDGPAHITLVDPDGNPILIDQHRARG
;
A
#
# COMPACT_ATOMS: atom_id res chain seq x y z
N MET A 1 5.93 -16.18 0.89
CA MET A 1 5.80 -14.91 0.17
C MET A 1 5.95 -13.80 1.20
N HIS A 2 6.73 -12.75 0.92
CA HIS A 2 6.88 -11.58 1.79
C HIS A 2 6.47 -10.35 1.01
N LEU A 3 5.39 -9.68 1.44
CA LEU A 3 4.77 -8.59 0.70
C LEU A 3 5.34 -7.20 1.07
N GLY A 4 6.34 -7.15 1.95
CA GLY A 4 6.96 -5.93 2.42
C GLY A 4 6.18 -5.23 3.53
N ALA A 5 6.32 -3.90 3.61
CA ALA A 5 5.65 -3.09 4.63
C ALA A 5 4.13 -3.17 4.48
N PHE A 6 3.41 -3.23 5.60
CA PHE A 6 1.95 -3.25 5.63
C PHE A 6 1.40 -1.94 6.19
N SER A 7 0.30 -1.47 5.60
CA SER A 7 -0.52 -0.40 6.15
C SER A 7 -2.00 -0.61 5.80
N VAL A 8 -2.88 0.06 6.55
CA VAL A 8 -4.27 0.24 6.13
C VAL A 8 -4.40 1.63 5.49
N SER A 9 -4.81 1.65 4.23
CA SER A 9 -5.16 2.87 3.51
C SER A 9 -6.62 3.22 3.78
N LEU A 10 -6.83 4.27 4.56
CA LEU A 10 -8.14 4.73 5.00
C LEU A 10 -8.72 5.74 4.03
N THR A 11 -9.97 5.51 3.61
CA THR A 11 -10.73 6.49 2.83
C THR A 11 -11.31 7.54 3.76
N VAL A 12 -10.84 8.78 3.61
CA VAL A 12 -11.24 9.90 4.47
C VAL A 12 -11.99 10.96 3.70
N LYS A 13 -12.95 11.61 4.35
CA LYS A 13 -13.72 12.72 3.75
C LYS A 13 -13.01 14.06 3.84
N ASP A 14 -12.26 14.25 4.92
CA ASP A 14 -11.45 15.43 5.20
C ASP A 14 -10.09 14.97 5.74
N LEU A 15 -9.05 15.19 4.93
CA LEU A 15 -7.69 14.77 5.20
C LEU A 15 -7.12 15.46 6.44
N GLN A 16 -7.35 16.76 6.60
CA GLN A 16 -6.78 17.53 7.70
C GLN A 16 -7.48 17.18 9.02
N ALA A 17 -8.81 17.06 9.00
CA ALA A 17 -9.55 16.62 10.18
C ALA A 17 -9.11 15.22 10.65
N SER A 18 -8.88 14.30 9.70
CA SER A 18 -8.43 12.93 9.99
C SER A 18 -6.99 12.91 10.50
N ARG A 19 -6.08 13.67 9.88
CA ARG A 19 -4.69 13.81 10.35
C ARG A 19 -4.63 14.30 11.80
N GLU A 20 -5.37 15.36 12.12
CA GLU A 20 -5.42 15.91 13.48
C GLU A 20 -6.04 14.94 14.50
N PHE A 21 -7.00 14.12 14.06
CA PHE A 21 -7.54 13.04 14.88
C PHE A 21 -6.47 11.98 15.20
N TYR A 22 -5.78 11.45 14.18
CA TYR A 22 -4.76 10.41 14.38
C TYR A 22 -3.53 10.92 15.13
N ARG A 23 -3.19 12.20 15.01
CA ARG A 23 -2.17 12.83 15.87
C ARG A 23 -2.48 12.73 17.35
N LYS A 24 -3.74 12.90 17.75
CA LYS A 24 -4.17 12.73 19.14
C LYS A 24 -4.08 11.29 19.62
N LEU A 25 -4.11 10.32 18.70
CA LEU A 25 -3.89 8.89 18.97
C LEU A 25 -2.40 8.51 19.01
N GLY A 26 -1.48 9.48 18.84
CA GLY A 26 -0.04 9.23 18.90
C GLY A 26 0.59 8.87 17.56
N PHE A 27 -0.07 9.15 16.43
CA PHE A 27 0.54 9.07 15.12
C PHE A 27 1.27 10.36 14.74
N SER A 28 2.37 10.25 14.02
CA SER A 28 3.09 11.36 13.39
C SER A 28 3.08 11.22 11.87
N ASP A 29 3.27 12.34 11.16
CA ASP A 29 3.42 12.27 9.71
C ASP A 29 4.73 11.54 9.35
N MET A 30 4.66 10.65 8.37
CA MET A 30 5.80 9.90 7.86
C MET A 30 6.09 10.26 6.40
N GLY A 31 5.05 10.54 5.62
CA GLY A 31 5.20 10.89 4.21
C GLY A 31 3.88 11.23 3.54
N GLY A 32 3.91 11.25 2.21
CA GLY A 32 2.77 11.58 1.35
C GLY A 32 2.72 13.04 0.91
N ASN A 33 1.66 13.41 0.20
CA ASN A 33 1.49 14.74 -0.36
C ASN A 33 0.05 15.25 -0.10
N PRO A 34 -0.16 16.09 0.94
CA PRO A 34 -1.46 16.64 1.28
C PRO A 34 -2.13 17.43 0.14
N GLU A 35 -1.35 18.08 -0.72
CA GLU A 35 -1.88 18.83 -1.87
C GLU A 35 -2.50 17.89 -2.90
N HIS A 36 -2.01 16.66 -2.99
CA HIS A 36 -2.57 15.59 -3.78
C HIS A 36 -3.58 14.73 -3.02
N GLY A 37 -3.98 15.14 -1.79
CA GLY A 37 -5.06 14.49 -1.06
C GLY A 37 -4.67 13.22 -0.29
N TYR A 38 -3.38 12.98 -0.03
CA TYR A 38 -2.97 11.82 0.77
C TYR A 38 -1.82 12.07 1.76
N LEU A 39 -1.79 11.29 2.83
CA LEU A 39 -0.78 11.33 3.88
C LEU A 39 -0.51 9.92 4.42
N ILE A 40 0.74 9.62 4.74
CA ILE A 40 1.09 8.41 5.49
C ILE A 40 1.48 8.80 6.92
N MET A 41 0.92 8.12 7.90
CA MET A 41 1.15 8.35 9.32
C MET A 41 1.66 7.09 10.01
N LYS A 42 2.51 7.29 11.02
CA LYS A 42 3.18 6.21 11.77
C LYS A 42 3.02 6.37 13.28
N SER A 43 2.85 5.25 14.00
CA SER A 43 2.92 5.17 15.47
C SER A 43 3.60 3.88 15.89
N GLY A 44 4.82 3.96 16.45
CA GLY A 44 5.67 2.77 16.61
C GLY A 44 5.88 2.09 15.26
N ASP A 45 5.62 0.79 15.15
CA ASP A 45 5.69 0.04 13.88
C ASP A 45 4.37 0.05 13.08
N THR A 46 3.35 0.77 13.56
CA THR A 46 2.02 0.79 12.93
C THR A 46 1.93 1.90 11.89
N LEU A 47 1.47 1.55 10.68
CA LEU A 47 1.27 2.47 9.57
C LEU A 47 -0.20 2.59 9.18
N ILE A 48 -0.62 3.81 8.89
CA ILE A 48 -1.90 4.09 8.23
C ILE A 48 -1.66 5.09 7.09
N GLY A 49 -2.38 4.91 5.99
CA GLY A 49 -2.51 5.94 4.97
C GLY A 49 -3.87 6.63 5.10
N LEU A 50 -3.91 7.94 4.88
CA LEU A 50 -5.13 8.73 4.79
C LEU A 50 -5.27 9.22 3.35
N PHE A 51 -6.36 8.83 2.68
CA PHE A 51 -6.58 9.14 1.26
C PHE A 51 -7.95 9.78 1.07
N GLN A 52 -7.97 11.02 0.59
CA GLN A 52 -9.21 11.78 0.38
C GLN A 52 -9.67 11.68 -1.07
N GLY A 53 -10.86 11.11 -1.29
CA GLY A 53 -11.50 11.06 -2.60
C GLY A 53 -10.84 10.15 -3.62
N MET A 54 -9.93 9.25 -3.20
CA MET A 54 -9.21 8.34 -4.11
C MET A 54 -9.87 6.97 -4.24
N PHE A 55 -10.46 6.44 -3.17
CA PHE A 55 -11.04 5.11 -3.14
C PHE A 55 -12.40 5.12 -2.44
N GLU A 56 -13.23 4.12 -2.71
CA GLU A 56 -14.56 3.97 -2.08
C GLU A 56 -14.49 3.25 -0.73
N LYS A 57 -13.56 2.31 -0.59
CA LYS A 57 -13.36 1.47 0.61
C LYS A 57 -11.93 1.61 1.12
N ASN A 58 -11.74 1.31 2.41
CA ASN A 58 -10.40 1.11 2.96
C ASN A 58 -9.70 -0.05 2.24
N ILE A 59 -8.38 0.04 2.11
CA ILE A 59 -7.57 -0.92 1.35
C ILE A 59 -6.47 -1.46 2.26
N LEU A 60 -6.25 -2.77 2.22
CA LEU A 60 -5.06 -3.40 2.79
C LEU A 60 -3.90 -3.16 1.82
N THR A 61 -2.88 -2.42 2.24
CA THR A 61 -1.79 -2.01 1.35
C THR A 61 -0.49 -2.66 1.79
N PHE A 62 0.17 -3.32 0.84
CA PHE A 62 1.48 -3.90 1.01
C PHE A 62 2.47 -3.23 0.06
N ASN A 63 3.68 -2.94 0.54
CA ASN A 63 4.72 -2.29 -0.24
C ASN A 63 5.98 -3.16 -0.31
N PRO A 64 6.12 -4.01 -1.33
CA PRO A 64 7.34 -4.78 -1.56
C PRO A 64 8.55 -3.86 -1.71
N GLY A 65 9.69 -4.29 -1.17
CA GLY A 65 10.94 -3.54 -1.26
C GLY A 65 11.10 -2.44 -0.22
N TRP A 66 10.11 -2.23 0.66
CA TRP A 66 10.21 -1.31 1.80
C TRP A 66 10.00 -1.98 3.15
N ASN A 67 10.67 -1.45 4.18
CA ASN A 67 10.32 -1.70 5.58
C ASN A 67 9.29 -0.67 6.10
N ALA A 68 8.88 -0.82 7.35
CA ALA A 68 7.90 0.08 7.99
C ALA A 68 8.41 1.53 8.21
N ASP A 69 9.68 1.82 7.94
CA ASP A 69 10.28 3.16 7.96
C ASP A 69 10.39 3.78 6.55
N ALA A 70 9.72 3.17 5.56
CA ALA A 70 9.85 3.54 4.14
C ALA A 70 11.31 3.49 3.63
N GLN A 71 12.14 2.65 4.26
CA GLN A 71 13.50 2.41 3.82
C GLN A 71 13.52 1.26 2.83
N GLU A 72 14.36 1.42 1.83
CA GLU A 72 14.61 0.46 0.77
C GLU A 72 15.29 -0.82 1.32
N LEU A 73 14.77 -1.98 0.93
CA LEU A 73 15.36 -3.28 1.21
C LEU A 73 16.25 -3.71 0.04
N ASP A 74 17.37 -4.38 0.35
CA ASP A 74 18.29 -4.93 -0.65
C ASP A 74 17.66 -6.11 -1.39
N GLU A 75 16.91 -6.95 -0.68
CA GLU A 75 16.22 -8.11 -1.22
C GLU A 75 14.71 -8.02 -0.96
N PHE A 76 13.91 -8.20 -2.01
CA PHE A 76 12.46 -8.30 -1.94
C PHE A 76 11.92 -9.11 -3.11
N MET A 77 10.65 -9.52 -3.03
CA MET A 77 9.98 -10.20 -4.14
C MET A 77 9.32 -9.16 -5.04
N ASP A 78 9.62 -9.18 -6.33
CA ASP A 78 9.00 -8.27 -7.30
C ASP A 78 7.49 -8.51 -7.37
N VAL A 79 6.73 -7.44 -7.56
CA VAL A 79 5.26 -7.50 -7.64
C VAL A 79 4.77 -8.41 -8.77
N ARG A 80 5.56 -8.60 -9.84
CA ARG A 80 5.20 -9.50 -10.95
C ARG A 80 5.45 -10.97 -10.60
N ASP A 81 6.47 -11.26 -9.79
CA ASP A 81 6.66 -12.59 -9.21
C ASP A 81 5.56 -12.92 -8.19
N ILE A 82 5.13 -11.91 -7.42
CA ILE A 82 3.99 -12.03 -6.52
C ILE A 82 2.72 -12.35 -7.32
N GLN A 83 2.43 -11.56 -8.37
CA GLN A 83 1.30 -11.78 -9.29
C GLN A 83 1.28 -13.22 -9.82
N ALA A 84 2.38 -13.69 -10.42
CA ALA A 84 2.44 -15.03 -11.00
C ALA A 84 2.14 -16.13 -9.96
N ARG A 85 2.63 -15.97 -8.72
CA ARG A 85 2.34 -16.93 -7.63
C ARG A 85 0.90 -16.88 -7.14
N LEU A 86 0.27 -15.71 -7.15
CA LEU A 86 -1.14 -15.56 -6.77
C LEU A 86 -2.03 -16.21 -7.84
N GLU A 87 -1.75 -15.97 -9.12
CA GLU A 87 -2.46 -16.58 -10.26
C GLU A 87 -2.30 -18.11 -10.28
N GLU A 88 -1.08 -18.63 -10.02
CA GLU A 88 -0.83 -20.08 -9.88
C GLU A 88 -1.62 -20.69 -8.72
N ALA A 89 -1.82 -19.92 -7.63
CA ALA A 89 -2.64 -20.33 -6.49
C ALA A 89 -4.16 -20.23 -6.75
N GLY A 90 -4.59 -19.82 -7.95
CA GLY A 90 -5.99 -19.70 -8.34
C GLY A 90 -6.67 -18.44 -7.83
N LEU A 91 -5.91 -17.41 -7.44
CA LEU A 91 -6.45 -16.10 -7.09
C LEU A 91 -6.61 -15.23 -8.34
N GLU A 92 -7.75 -14.54 -8.43
CA GLU A 92 -8.04 -13.58 -9.49
C GLU A 92 -7.58 -12.17 -9.09
N LEU A 93 -6.81 -11.54 -9.97
CA LEU A 93 -6.41 -10.14 -9.79
C LEU A 93 -7.44 -9.23 -10.47
N THR A 94 -7.83 -8.17 -9.76
CA THR A 94 -8.67 -7.10 -10.34
C THR A 94 -7.86 -6.13 -11.18
N GLU A 95 -6.56 -6.03 -10.93
CA GLU A 95 -5.60 -5.30 -11.76
C GLU A 95 -4.25 -6.01 -11.70
N ALA A 96 -3.64 -6.21 -12.87
CA ALA A 96 -2.37 -6.90 -13.04
C ALA A 96 -1.30 -5.92 -13.53
N ALA A 97 -0.06 -6.15 -13.13
CA ALA A 97 1.10 -5.44 -13.63
C ALA A 97 1.52 -6.00 -14.99
N ASP A 98 2.12 -5.14 -15.82
CA ASP A 98 2.76 -5.56 -17.07
C ASP A 98 3.99 -6.43 -16.75
N PRO A 99 4.01 -7.72 -17.13
CA PRO A 99 5.11 -8.64 -16.80
C PRO A 99 6.46 -8.23 -17.41
N ASP A 100 6.44 -7.45 -18.49
CA ASP A 100 7.64 -7.01 -19.22
C ASP A 100 8.14 -5.63 -18.77
N SER A 101 7.45 -4.98 -17.83
CA SER A 101 7.88 -3.70 -17.28
C SER A 101 8.87 -3.85 -16.13
N ASP A 102 9.78 -2.88 -15.98
CA ASP A 102 10.86 -2.94 -14.98
C ASP A 102 10.78 -1.85 -13.89
N GLY A 103 9.89 -0.88 -14.06
CA GLY A 103 9.68 0.21 -13.12
C GLY A 103 8.69 -0.10 -11.98
N PRO A 104 8.32 0.93 -11.19
CA PRO A 104 7.22 0.86 -10.24
C PRO A 104 5.96 0.26 -10.89
N ALA A 105 5.28 -0.60 -10.15
CA ALA A 105 4.06 -1.25 -10.59
C ALA A 105 3.26 -1.71 -9.38
N HIS A 106 1.98 -1.98 -9.61
CA HIS A 106 1.09 -2.47 -8.59
C HIS A 106 0.16 -3.55 -9.13
N ILE A 107 -0.40 -4.31 -8.20
CA ILE A 107 -1.51 -5.23 -8.47
C ILE A 107 -2.61 -5.02 -7.44
N THR A 108 -3.84 -5.32 -7.84
CA THR A 108 -4.99 -5.32 -6.93
C THR A 108 -5.73 -6.63 -7.00
N LEU A 109 -6.32 -7.01 -5.87
CA LEU A 109 -7.20 -8.15 -5.73
C LEU A 109 -8.20 -7.91 -4.60
N VAL A 110 -9.20 -8.76 -4.51
CA VAL A 110 -10.24 -8.69 -3.48
C VAL A 110 -10.30 -10.02 -2.76
N ASP A 111 -10.29 -10.00 -1.43
CA ASP A 111 -10.39 -11.21 -0.61
C ASP A 111 -11.84 -11.79 -0.61
N PRO A 112 -12.06 -12.98 -0.02
CA PRO A 112 -13.39 -13.60 0.02
C PRO A 112 -14.48 -12.77 0.71
N ASP A 113 -14.11 -11.82 1.57
CA ASP A 113 -15.02 -10.96 2.33
C ASP A 113 -15.22 -9.58 1.66
N GLY A 114 -14.62 -9.35 0.50
CA GLY A 114 -14.77 -8.11 -0.25
C GLY A 114 -13.84 -6.98 0.19
N ASN A 115 -12.76 -7.30 0.93
CA ASN A 115 -11.73 -6.35 1.31
C ASN A 115 -10.76 -6.14 0.14
N PRO A 116 -10.60 -4.89 -0.35
CA PRO A 116 -9.61 -4.59 -1.37
C PRO A 116 -8.20 -4.74 -0.82
N ILE A 117 -7.32 -5.35 -1.62
CA ILE A 117 -5.90 -5.50 -1.35
C ILE A 117 -5.13 -4.83 -2.49
N LEU A 118 -4.18 -3.97 -2.13
CA LEU A 118 -3.23 -3.32 -3.03
C LEU A 118 -1.83 -3.79 -2.66
N ILE A 119 -1.08 -4.27 -3.65
CA ILE A 119 0.34 -4.55 -3.51
C ILE A 119 1.06 -3.57 -4.44
N ASP A 120 1.68 -2.55 -3.87
CA ASP A 120 2.19 -1.37 -4.57
C ASP A 120 3.72 -1.26 -4.41
N GLN A 121 4.43 -1.55 -5.49
CA GLN A 121 5.88 -1.51 -5.54
C GLN A 121 6.34 -0.17 -6.14
N HIS A 122 7.05 0.61 -5.33
CA HIS A 122 7.54 1.94 -5.71
C HIS A 122 8.94 1.94 -6.34
N ARG A 123 9.54 0.76 -6.56
CA ARG A 123 10.94 0.60 -6.96
C ARG A 123 11.04 -0.21 -8.25
N ALA A 124 12.12 0.00 -8.99
CA ALA A 124 12.44 -0.85 -10.13
C ALA A 124 12.85 -2.26 -9.66
N ARG A 125 12.80 -3.24 -10.58
CA ARG A 125 13.31 -4.59 -10.35
C ARG A 125 14.79 -4.55 -9.92
N GLY A 126 15.11 -5.26 -8.84
CA GLY A 126 16.46 -5.46 -8.30
C GLY A 126 17.11 -6.73 -8.83
#